data_AF-A0A3N2KFB5-F1
#
_entry.id   AF-A0A3N2KFB5-F1
#
_cell.length_a   1.000
_cell.length_b   1.000
_cell.length_c   1.000
_cell.angle_alpha   90.00
_cell.angle_beta   90.00
_cell.angle_gamma   90.00
#
_symmetry.space_group_name_H-M   'P 1'
#
loop_
_entity.id
_entity.type
_entity.pdbx_description
1 polymer ?
#
loop_
_entity_poly.entity_id
_entity_poly.type
_entity_poly.pdbx_seq_one_letter_code
_entity_poly.pdbx_strand_id
1 'polypeptide(L)'
;MLEKIRMRLTAVKDRIGVPPDDPLLVATEHALKQWNEIPRIFASPTYRLDNNEVERINRYISLTRRRLTIGSHSGAEDAALYHSLAITCHRCGVNVFDYFCDIIDRCTTWPPNTPIEKYRDLLPDRWKLSQK
;
A
#
# COMPACT_ATOMS: atom_id res chain seq x y z
N MET A 1 12.99 -21.91 -16.37
CA MET A 1 11.55 -21.55 -16.36
C MET A 1 11.31 -20.12 -16.87
N LEU A 2 11.94 -19.09 -16.28
CA LEU A 2 11.79 -17.69 -16.72
C LEU A 2 12.18 -17.45 -18.18
N GLU A 3 13.27 -18.07 -18.65
CA GLU A 3 13.69 -18.01 -20.06
C GLU A 3 12.57 -18.46 -21.02
N LYS A 4 11.85 -19.53 -20.66
CA LYS A 4 10.74 -20.07 -21.44
C LYS A 4 9.54 -19.11 -21.47
N ILE A 5 9.30 -18.39 -20.38
CA ILE A 5 8.26 -17.36 -20.31
C ILE A 5 8.65 -16.18 -21.20
N ARG A 6 9.89 -15.70 -21.11
CA ARG A 6 10.41 -14.62 -21.96
C ARG A 6 10.26 -14.95 -23.43
N MET A 7 10.71 -16.14 -23.83
CA MET A 7 10.65 -16.63 -25.19
C MET A 7 9.20 -16.65 -25.71
N ARG A 8 8.23 -17.09 -24.89
CA ARG A 8 6.82 -17.08 -25.24
C ARG A 8 6.25 -15.67 -25.38
N LEU A 9 6.62 -14.75 -24.49
CA LEU A 9 6.22 -13.33 -24.59
C LEU A 9 6.76 -12.69 -25.88
N THR A 10 8.05 -12.90 -26.19
CA THR A 10 8.65 -12.42 -27.44
C THR A 10 7.94 -13.01 -28.67
N ALA A 11 7.66 -14.31 -28.66
CA ALA A 11 6.94 -14.96 -29.75
C ALA A 11 5.49 -14.44 -29.95
N VAL A 12 4.84 -13.94 -28.90
CA VAL A 12 3.53 -13.29 -29.01
C VAL A 12 3.66 -11.87 -29.55
N LYS A 13 4.68 -11.12 -29.09
CA LYS A 13 4.97 -9.77 -29.56
C LYS A 13 5.28 -9.73 -31.06
N ASP A 14 6.04 -10.70 -31.56
CA ASP A 14 6.50 -10.73 -32.95
C ASP A 14 5.48 -11.36 -33.92
N ARG A 15 4.24 -11.62 -33.48
CA ARG A 15 3.19 -12.17 -34.34
C ARG A 15 2.79 -11.17 -35.43
N ILE A 16 2.78 -11.65 -36.67
CA ILE A 16 2.36 -10.87 -37.83
C ILE A 16 0.83 -10.78 -37.87
N GLY A 17 0.29 -9.62 -38.20
CA GLY A 17 -1.15 -9.42 -38.45
C GLY A 17 -2.01 -9.26 -37.20
N VAL A 18 -1.40 -9.08 -36.02
CA VAL A 18 -2.13 -8.76 -34.79
C VAL A 18 -2.32 -7.23 -34.69
N PRO A 19 -3.56 -6.73 -34.49
CA PRO A 19 -3.80 -5.31 -34.25
C PRO A 19 -3.07 -4.80 -32.98
N PRO A 20 -2.59 -3.55 -32.95
CA PRO A 20 -1.93 -2.98 -31.77
C PRO A 20 -2.76 -3.03 -30.48
N ASP A 21 -4.08 -2.89 -30.60
CA ASP A 21 -5.01 -2.89 -29.46
C ASP A 21 -5.47 -4.31 -29.04
N ASP A 22 -4.85 -5.37 -29.60
CA ASP A 22 -5.14 -6.73 -29.18
C ASP A 22 -4.79 -6.91 -27.68
N PRO A 23 -5.73 -7.36 -26.84
CA PRO A 23 -5.53 -7.45 -25.38
C PRO A 23 -4.32 -8.31 -24.98
N LEU A 24 -4.02 -9.36 -25.75
CA LEU A 24 -2.90 -10.24 -25.48
C LEU A 24 -1.57 -9.58 -25.87
N LEU A 25 -1.54 -8.84 -26.98
CA LEU A 25 -0.37 -8.05 -27.38
C LEU A 25 -0.07 -6.96 -26.33
N VAL A 26 -1.08 -6.18 -25.92
CA VAL A 26 -0.95 -5.15 -24.89
C VAL A 26 -0.42 -5.73 -23.58
N ALA A 27 -0.99 -6.85 -23.12
CA ALA A 27 -0.52 -7.52 -21.90
C ALA A 27 0.93 -8.04 -22.03
N THR A 28 1.29 -8.54 -23.22
CA THR A 28 2.63 -9.04 -23.51
C THR A 28 3.67 -7.92 -23.50
N GLU A 29 3.39 -6.81 -24.17
CA GLU A 29 4.27 -5.65 -24.18
C GLU A 29 4.46 -5.06 -22.79
N HIS A 30 3.37 -4.98 -22.01
CA HIS A 30 3.42 -4.55 -20.63
C HIS A 30 4.32 -5.46 -19.77
N ALA A 31 4.18 -6.78 -19.89
CA ALA A 31 5.02 -7.75 -19.17
C ALA A 31 6.50 -7.64 -19.59
N LEU A 32 6.78 -7.46 -20.89
CA LEU A 32 8.14 -7.28 -21.40
C LEU A 32 8.79 -5.97 -20.92
N LYS A 33 8.01 -4.89 -20.80
CA LYS A 33 8.48 -3.61 -20.24
C LYS A 33 8.93 -3.76 -18.78
N GLN A 34 8.31 -4.67 -18.03
CA GLN A 34 8.63 -4.95 -16.63
C GLN A 34 9.62 -6.11 -16.44
N TRP A 35 10.21 -6.64 -17.52
CA TRP A 35 11.01 -7.86 -17.47
C TRP A 35 12.24 -7.78 -16.54
N ASN A 36 12.80 -6.60 -16.31
CA ASN A 36 13.92 -6.45 -15.38
C ASN A 36 13.52 -6.66 -13.91
N GLU A 37 12.25 -6.42 -13.57
CA GLU A 37 11.73 -6.55 -12.21
C GLU A 37 11.16 -7.94 -11.93
N ILE A 38 10.56 -8.60 -12.93
CA ILE A 38 9.92 -9.90 -12.78
C ILE A 38 10.87 -10.97 -12.17
N PRO A 39 12.13 -11.14 -12.63
CA PRO A 39 13.05 -12.09 -12.01
C PRO A 39 13.44 -11.73 -10.57
N ARG A 40 13.39 -10.45 -10.19
CA ARG A 40 13.79 -9.99 -8.85
C ARG A 40 12.85 -10.48 -7.76
N ILE A 41 11.61 -10.86 -8.09
CA ILE A 41 10.68 -11.46 -7.12
C ILE A 41 11.22 -12.78 -6.55
N PHE A 42 12.16 -13.43 -7.26
CA PHE A 42 12.83 -14.65 -6.81
C PHE A 42 14.20 -14.40 -6.16
N ALA A 43 14.62 -13.14 -6.01
CA ALA A 43 15.93 -12.81 -5.44
C ALA A 43 16.00 -13.03 -3.93
N SER A 44 14.85 -13.04 -3.24
CA SER A 44 14.77 -13.29 -1.80
C SER A 44 13.63 -14.25 -1.48
N PRO A 45 13.82 -15.22 -0.57
CA PRO A 45 12.72 -16.06 -0.09
C PRO A 45 11.69 -15.28 0.74
N THR A 46 11.98 -14.05 1.15
CA THR A 46 11.05 -13.18 1.90
C THR A 46 10.00 -12.54 1.01
N TYR A 47 10.18 -12.55 -0.32
CA TYR A 47 9.22 -11.97 -1.25
C TYR A 47 8.06 -12.92 -1.47
N ARG A 48 6.84 -12.39 -1.32
CA ARG A 48 5.61 -13.10 -1.66
C ARG A 48 5.35 -12.94 -3.14
N LEU A 49 5.02 -14.04 -3.83
CA LEU A 49 4.66 -14.02 -5.25
C LEU A 49 3.28 -13.41 -5.47
N ASP A 50 2.42 -13.46 -4.45
CA ASP A 50 1.10 -12.85 -4.47
C ASP A 50 1.13 -11.45 -3.86
N ASN A 51 0.29 -10.56 -4.39
CA ASN A 51 0.11 -9.21 -3.89
C ASN A 51 -1.12 -9.10 -2.96
N ASN A 52 -1.69 -10.22 -2.49
CA ASN A 52 -2.97 -10.22 -1.77
C ASN A 52 -2.94 -9.37 -0.51
N GLU A 53 -1.81 -9.33 0.20
CA GLU A 53 -1.66 -8.48 1.39
C GLU A 53 -1.79 -7.00 1.04
N VAL A 54 -1.08 -6.57 -0.01
CA VAL A 54 -1.10 -5.19 -0.50
C VAL A 54 -2.48 -4.83 -1.04
N GLU A 55 -3.10 -5.72 -1.84
CA GLU A 55 -4.44 -5.51 -2.38
C GLU A 55 -5.50 -5.44 -1.29
N ARG A 56 -5.40 -6.27 -0.24
CA ARG A 56 -6.32 -6.23 0.90
C ARG A 56 -6.25 -4.88 1.62
N ILE A 57 -5.05 -4.34 1.79
CA ILE A 57 -4.83 -3.01 2.38
C ILE A 57 -5.41 -1.92 1.46
N ASN A 58 -5.08 -1.95 0.17
CA ASN A 58 -5.56 -0.98 -0.81
C ASN A 58 -7.08 -0.99 -0.96
N ARG A 59 -7.71 -2.17 -0.84
CA ARG A 59 -9.17 -2.34 -0.90
C ARG A 59 -9.88 -1.52 0.16
N TYR A 60 -9.30 -1.35 1.35
CA TYR A 60 -9.88 -0.51 2.40
C TYR A 60 -10.04 0.94 1.94
N ILE A 61 -9.01 1.48 1.27
CA ILE A 61 -9.02 2.83 0.70
C ILE A 61 -10.05 2.91 -0.43
N SER A 62 -10.05 1.95 -1.36
CA SER A 62 -11.01 1.90 -2.46
C SER A 62 -12.47 1.88 -1.99
N LEU A 63 -12.77 1.11 -0.94
CA LEU A 63 -14.10 1.04 -0.36
C LEU A 63 -14.52 2.34 0.33
N THR A 64 -13.58 3.02 1.01
CA THR A 64 -13.88 4.28 1.69
C THR A 64 -14.13 5.41 0.69
N ARG A 65 -13.33 5.51 -0.37
CA ARG A 65 -13.52 6.51 -1.44
C ARG A 65 -14.86 6.39 -2.18
N ARG A 66 -15.46 5.19 -2.17
CA ARG A 66 -16.81 4.99 -2.73
C ARG A 66 -17.90 5.64 -1.87
N ARG A 67 -17.66 5.82 -0.56
CA ARG A 67 -18.65 6.33 0.41
C ARG A 67 -18.34 7.73 0.91
N LEU A 68 -17.09 8.17 0.82
CA LEU A 68 -16.60 9.45 1.32
C LEU A 68 -16.11 10.30 0.15
N THR A 69 -16.82 11.40 -0.12
CA THR A 69 -16.41 12.40 -1.11
C THR A 69 -15.42 13.35 -0.45
N ILE A 70 -14.21 13.43 -0.99
CA ILE A 70 -13.19 14.37 -0.53
C ILE A 70 -13.31 15.63 -1.39
N GLY A 71 -13.67 16.75 -0.76
CA GLY A 71 -14.01 18.00 -1.45
C GLY A 71 -12.82 18.89 -1.84
N SER A 72 -11.60 18.57 -1.39
CA SER A 72 -10.40 19.35 -1.67
C SER A 72 -9.15 18.48 -1.75
N HIS A 73 -8.09 19.00 -2.36
CA HIS A 73 -6.79 18.31 -2.39
C HIS A 73 -6.20 18.13 -0.98
N SER A 74 -6.23 19.20 -0.16
CA SER A 74 -5.77 19.14 1.25
C SER A 74 -6.53 18.10 2.07
N GLY A 75 -7.86 18.02 1.90
CA GLY A 75 -8.66 16.99 2.56
C GLY A 75 -8.31 15.57 2.10
N ALA A 76 -7.73 15.42 0.90
CA ALA A 76 -7.27 14.12 0.41
C ALA A 76 -5.93 13.71 1.04
N GLU A 77 -5.04 14.68 1.27
CA GLU A 77 -3.80 14.47 2.02
C GLU A 77 -4.11 14.07 3.47
N ASP A 78 -5.02 14.80 4.12
CA ASP A 78 -5.48 14.48 5.48
C ASP A 78 -6.12 13.09 5.55
N ALA A 79 -7.02 12.76 4.61
CA ALA A 79 -7.64 11.44 4.55
C ALA A 79 -6.60 10.33 4.36
N ALA A 80 -5.57 10.55 3.52
CA ALA A 80 -4.49 9.59 3.33
C ALA A 80 -3.67 9.37 4.61
N LEU A 81 -3.43 10.44 5.39
CA LEU A 81 -2.77 10.37 6.69
C LEU A 81 -3.58 9.51 7.68
N TYR A 82 -4.88 9.81 7.85
CA TYR A 82 -5.75 9.06 8.75
C TYR A 82 -5.91 7.60 8.32
N HIS A 83 -6.04 7.34 7.02
CA HIS A 83 -6.07 5.97 6.50
C HIS A 83 -4.81 5.19 6.82
N SER A 84 -3.63 5.82 6.67
CA SER A 84 -2.34 5.20 6.97
C SER A 84 -2.24 4.79 8.45
N LEU A 85 -2.69 5.66 9.37
CA LEU A 85 -2.73 5.37 10.80
C LEU A 85 -3.73 4.24 11.12
N ALA A 86 -4.94 4.29 10.59
CA ALA A 86 -5.97 3.28 10.82
C ALA A 86 -5.54 1.88 10.32
N ILE A 87 -4.93 1.82 9.12
CA ILE A 87 -4.38 0.58 8.56
C ILE A 87 -3.25 0.06 9.45
N THR A 88 -2.38 0.94 9.94
CA THR A 88 -1.28 0.55 10.84
C THR A 88 -1.81 0.00 12.16
N CYS A 89 -2.84 0.62 12.75
CA CYS A 89 -3.54 0.09 13.92
C CYS A 89 -4.06 -1.33 13.68
N HIS A 90 -4.73 -1.55 12.55
CA HIS A 90 -5.24 -2.87 12.19
C HIS A 90 -4.11 -3.90 12.09
N ARG A 91 -2.97 -3.55 11.47
CA ARG A 91 -1.78 -4.42 11.40
C ARG A 91 -1.14 -4.68 12.76
N CYS A 92 -1.21 -3.73 13.69
CA CYS A 92 -0.69 -3.86 15.06
C CYS A 92 -1.69 -4.52 16.03
N GLY A 93 -2.90 -4.91 15.59
CA GLY A 93 -3.94 -5.45 16.48
C GLY A 93 -4.38 -4.44 17.54
N VAL A 94 -4.44 -3.16 17.16
CA VAL A 94 -4.89 -2.04 17.96
C VAL A 94 -6.29 -1.62 17.51
N ASN A 95 -7.18 -1.35 18.47
CA ASN A 95 -8.49 -0.77 18.17
C ASN A 95 -8.28 0.68 17.68
N VAL A 96 -8.75 0.97 16.47
CA VAL A 96 -8.58 2.27 15.81
C VAL A 96 -9.27 3.39 16.60
N PHE A 97 -10.45 3.13 17.16
CA PHE A 97 -11.21 4.13 17.90
C PHE A 97 -10.51 4.49 19.21
N ASP A 98 -10.17 3.48 20.02
CA ASP A 98 -9.48 3.69 21.30
C ASP A 98 -8.14 4.41 21.10
N TYR A 99 -7.43 4.05 20.04
CA TYR A 99 -6.19 4.70 19.63
C TYR A 99 -6.39 6.18 19.32
N PHE A 100 -7.33 6.52 18.43
CA PHE A 100 -7.54 7.92 18.05
C PHE A 100 -8.03 8.78 19.20
N CYS A 101 -8.94 8.26 20.05
CA CYS A 101 -9.38 8.98 21.25
C CYS A 101 -8.18 9.28 22.17
N ASP A 102 -7.38 8.27 22.50
CA ASP A 102 -6.26 8.44 23.43
C ASP A 102 -5.17 9.37 22.88
N ILE A 103 -4.76 9.24 21.61
CA ILE A 103 -3.69 10.09 21.08
C ILE A 103 -4.13 11.56 20.95
N ILE A 104 -5.39 11.81 20.58
CA ILE A 104 -5.91 13.19 20.47
C ILE A 104 -5.95 13.82 21.86
N ASP A 105 -6.47 13.12 22.86
CA ASP A 105 -6.49 13.60 24.24
C ASP A 105 -5.07 13.87 24.75
N ARG A 106 -4.11 12.96 24.54
CA ARG A 106 -2.71 13.17 24.94
C ARG A 106 -2.10 14.38 24.25
N CYS A 107 -2.21 14.48 22.92
CA CYS A 107 -1.65 15.58 22.15
C CYS A 107 -2.21 16.94 22.58
N THR A 108 -3.49 17.03 22.95
CA THR A 108 -4.09 18.30 23.41
C THR A 108 -3.58 18.75 24.78
N THR A 109 -3.14 17.82 25.63
CA THR A 109 -2.58 18.14 26.95
C THR A 109 -1.10 18.52 26.93
N TRP A 110 -0.41 18.29 25.81
CA TRP A 110 1.03 18.45 25.72
C TRP A 110 1.45 19.90 25.39
N PRO A 111 2.55 20.41 25.99
CA PRO A 111 3.08 21.72 25.65
C PRO A 111 3.49 21.84 24.17
N PRO A 112 3.44 23.04 23.55
CA PRO A 112 3.82 23.24 22.14
C PRO A 112 5.27 22.83 21.81
N ASN A 113 6.17 22.83 22.80
CA ASN A 113 7.58 22.45 22.66
C ASN A 113 7.86 20.97 22.95
N THR A 114 6.83 20.12 22.87
CA THR A 114 6.97 18.69 23.13
C THR A 114 7.92 18.02 22.11
N PRO A 115 8.93 17.26 22.57
CA PRO A 115 9.88 16.59 21.67
C PRO A 115 9.21 15.58 20.74
N ILE A 116 9.74 15.43 19.53
CA ILE A 116 9.18 14.54 18.51
C ILE A 116 9.18 13.07 18.94
N GLU A 117 10.12 12.70 19.82
CA GLU A 117 10.28 11.37 20.38
C GLU A 117 9.02 10.92 21.14
N LYS A 118 8.34 11.84 21.83
CA LYS A 118 7.08 11.53 22.52
C LYS A 118 5.96 11.13 21.56
N TYR A 119 5.89 11.77 20.40
CA TYR A 119 4.91 11.41 19.37
C TYR A 119 5.22 10.05 18.74
N ARG A 120 6.51 9.65 18.70
CA ARG A 120 6.90 8.32 18.23
C ARG A 120 6.35 7.21 19.12
N ASP A 121 6.26 7.43 20.42
CA ASP A 121 5.68 6.46 21.36
C ASP A 121 4.15 6.39 21.28
N LEU A 122 3.51 7.32 20.57
CA LEU A 122 2.11 7.26 20.19
C LEU A 122 1.86 6.53 18.86
N LEU A 123 2.90 6.06 18.15
CA LEU A 123 2.65 5.26 16.95
C LEU A 123 1.99 3.91 17.31
N PRO A 124 1.15 3.33 16.43
CA PRO A 124 0.36 2.14 16.79
C PRO A 124 1.19 0.92 17.22
N ASP A 125 2.44 0.81 16.77
CA ASP A 125 3.37 -0.26 17.16
C ASP A 125 3.88 -0.11 18.60
N ARG A 126 3.88 1.11 19.15
CA ARG A 126 4.38 1.44 20.49
C ARG A 126 3.30 1.87 21.47
N TRP A 127 2.11 2.21 20.96
CA TRP A 127 1.00 2.76 21.73
C TRP A 127 0.65 1.94 22.98
N LYS A 128 0.55 0.61 22.87
CA LYS A 128 0.27 -0.25 24.03
C LYS A 128 1.37 -0.21 25.10
N LEU A 129 2.62 0.05 24.72
CA LEU A 129 3.75 0.15 25.65
C LEU A 129 3.76 1.52 26.35
N SER A 130 3.25 2.56 25.68
CA SER A 130 3.18 3.92 26.23
C SER A 130 1.93 4.19 27.08
N GLN A 131 1.06 3.19 27.28
CA GLN A 131 -0.06 3.26 28.23
C GLN A 131 0.31 2.83 29.66
N LYS A 132 1.55 2.38 29.90
CA LYS A 132 2.07 2.08 31.24
C LYS A 132 2.64 3.32 31.91
#